data_AF-X0TQ29-F1
#
_entry.id   AF-X0TQ29-F1
#
_cell.length_a   1.000
_cell.length_b   1.000
_cell.length_c   1.000
_cell.angle_alpha   90.00
_cell.angle_beta   90.00
_cell.angle_gamma   90.00
#
_symmetry.space_group_name_H-M   'P 1'
#
loop_
_entity.id
_entity.type
_entity.pdbx_description
1 polymer ?
#
loop_
_entity_poly.entity_id
_entity_poly.type
_entity_poly.pdbx_seq_one_letter_code
_entity_poly.pdbx_strand_id
1 'polypeptide(L)'
;ANTTAILACAVLAIALHNLIDFAIFEPGVLTTFWATIACLVAMNSQTNPRPQVVLKSAPVSRALAVAAALAISAAYLSYVLVPVGKATARTQWANQAIATGQFEYAHQFLERGARDDPLSATALAFNGRLYLHRVGLIPEKNRELLLAAADCLQAAIERNGQAFKNFERLTQVYGLLAETSTPQEKIDWLNKALDTASQAVERYPGCGRLHFKLARIAEQADKTDVAIEHYNKAIEIEDAYRDQFRQIYPERKEVVSRLGEEKYNLAKDKLKALSK
;
A
#
# COMPACT_ATOMS: atom_id res chain seq x y z
N ALA A 1 37.51 23.66 -21.50
CA ALA A 1 36.80 22.41 -21.15
C ALA A 1 35.38 22.50 -21.68
N ASN A 2 34.85 21.45 -22.33
CA ASN A 2 33.50 21.45 -22.89
C ASN A 2 32.45 21.42 -21.75
N THR A 3 32.15 22.58 -21.19
CA THR A 3 31.13 22.78 -20.14
C THR A 3 29.78 22.19 -20.53
N THR A 4 29.42 22.23 -21.82
CA THR A 4 28.23 21.57 -22.37
C THR A 4 28.26 20.04 -22.23
N ALA A 5 29.41 19.41 -22.46
CA ALA A 5 29.55 17.96 -22.27
C ALA A 5 29.50 17.59 -20.78
N ILE A 6 30.08 18.41 -19.91
CA ILE A 6 30.01 18.23 -18.45
C ILE A 6 28.56 18.30 -17.97
N LEU A 7 27.78 19.29 -18.44
CA LEU A 7 26.36 19.42 -18.11
C LEU A 7 25.51 18.28 -18.69
N ALA A 8 25.78 17.83 -19.91
CA ALA A 8 25.09 16.68 -20.49
C ALA A 8 25.34 15.39 -19.68
N CYS A 9 26.59 15.16 -19.28
CA CYS A 9 26.94 14.06 -18.38
C CYS A 9 26.29 14.22 -17.00
N ALA A 10 26.20 15.44 -16.47
CA ALA A 10 25.53 15.70 -15.20
C ALA A 10 24.01 15.40 -15.26
N VAL A 11 23.33 15.80 -16.35
CA VAL A 11 21.91 15.48 -16.58
C VAL A 11 21.71 13.96 -16.65
N LEU A 12 22.55 13.25 -17.40
CA LEU A 12 22.49 11.79 -17.50
C LEU A 12 22.77 11.11 -16.16
N ALA A 13 23.74 11.60 -15.38
CA ALA A 13 24.06 11.07 -14.07
C ALA A 13 22.92 11.28 -13.07
N ILE A 14 22.32 12.48 -13.04
CA ILE A 14 21.14 12.75 -12.20
C ILE A 14 19.98 11.85 -12.61
N ALA A 15 19.70 11.70 -13.91
CA ALA A 15 18.65 10.81 -14.37
C ALA A 15 18.91 9.37 -13.94
N LEU A 16 20.05 8.79 -14.32
CA LEU A 16 20.37 7.39 -14.08
C LEU A 16 20.43 7.05 -12.59
N HIS A 17 21.06 7.90 -11.77
CA HIS A 17 21.17 7.66 -10.34
C HIS A 17 19.80 7.68 -9.66
N ASN A 18 18.96 8.66 -9.98
CA ASN A 18 17.68 8.88 -9.30
C ASN A 18 16.50 8.09 -9.91
N LEU A 19 16.70 7.39 -11.03
CA LEU A 19 15.73 6.45 -11.59
C LEU A 19 15.80 5.07 -10.94
N ILE A 20 16.93 4.70 -10.34
CA ILE A 20 17.13 3.38 -9.71
C ILE A 20 16.30 3.26 -8.42
N ASP A 21 16.20 4.34 -7.67
CA ASP A 21 15.52 4.46 -6.38
C ASP A 21 14.24 5.32 -6.46
N PHE A 22 13.81 5.70 -7.66
CA PHE A 22 12.64 6.57 -7.91
C PHE A 22 12.73 7.95 -7.24
N ALA A 23 13.90 8.36 -6.75
CA ALA A 23 14.15 9.66 -6.14
C ALA A 23 13.95 10.82 -7.13
N ILE A 24 13.92 10.55 -8.44
CA ILE A 24 13.67 11.57 -9.47
C ILE A 24 12.30 12.24 -9.31
N PHE A 25 11.35 11.61 -8.61
CA PHE A 25 10.03 12.16 -8.32
C PHE A 25 9.98 13.01 -7.05
N GLU A 26 11.06 13.06 -6.26
CA GLU A 26 11.15 13.97 -5.15
C GLU A 26 11.23 15.41 -5.65
N PRO A 27 10.45 16.36 -5.08
CA PRO A 27 10.38 17.72 -5.59
C PRO A 27 11.76 18.41 -5.73
N GLY A 28 12.68 18.16 -4.79
CA GLY A 28 14.03 18.74 -4.81
C GLY A 28 14.91 18.21 -5.95
N VAL A 29 14.91 16.89 -6.14
CA VAL A 29 15.66 16.22 -7.21
C VAL A 29 15.10 16.59 -8.58
N LEU A 30 13.77 16.53 -8.73
CA LEU A 30 13.08 16.87 -9.98
C LEU A 30 13.35 18.32 -10.41
N THR A 31 13.32 19.26 -9.45
CA THR A 31 13.61 20.67 -9.72
C THR A 31 15.05 20.86 -10.18
N THR A 32 16.00 20.21 -9.52
CA THR A 32 17.44 20.28 -9.87
C THR A 32 17.72 19.66 -11.24
N PHE A 33 17.04 18.56 -11.56
CA PHE A 33 17.10 17.93 -12.87
C PHE A 33 16.62 18.86 -13.99
N TRP A 34 15.45 19.50 -13.82
CA TRP A 34 14.96 20.46 -14.82
C TRP A 34 15.81 21.73 -14.90
N ALA A 35 16.35 22.22 -13.78
CA ALA A 35 17.25 23.36 -13.77
C ALA A 35 18.53 23.09 -14.56
N THR A 36 19.14 21.91 -14.39
CA THR A 36 20.35 21.51 -15.13
C THR A 36 20.08 21.33 -16.63
N ILE A 37 18.92 20.78 -17.01
CA ILE A 37 18.47 20.75 -18.41
C ILE A 37 18.31 22.18 -18.97
N ALA A 38 17.66 23.08 -18.22
CA ALA A 38 17.47 24.46 -18.66
C ALA A 38 18.81 25.18 -18.88
N CYS A 39 19.78 24.98 -17.98
CA CYS A 39 21.14 25.50 -18.15
C CYS A 39 21.81 24.93 -19.41
N LEU A 40 21.71 23.62 -19.65
CA LEU A 40 22.27 22.98 -20.84
C LEU A 40 21.64 23.56 -22.14
N VAL A 41 20.32 23.75 -22.15
CA VAL A 41 19.60 24.35 -23.28
C VAL A 41 20.02 25.80 -23.51
N ALA A 42 20.15 26.60 -22.44
CA ALA A 42 20.58 28.00 -22.51
C ALA A 42 22.04 28.13 -23.00
N MET A 43 22.93 27.24 -22.57
CA MET A 43 24.32 27.24 -23.04
C MET A 43 24.40 26.84 -24.52
N ASN A 44 23.67 25.79 -24.91
CA ASN A 44 23.64 25.37 -26.31
C ASN A 44 23.02 26.43 -27.23
N SER A 45 22.02 27.20 -26.75
CA SER A 45 21.43 28.27 -27.56
C SER A 45 22.37 29.47 -27.74
N GLN A 46 23.28 29.72 -26.79
CA GLN A 46 24.32 30.73 -26.92
C GLN A 46 25.46 30.30 -27.86
N THR A 47 25.90 29.04 -27.79
CA THR A 47 27.04 28.55 -28.60
C THR A 47 26.66 28.15 -30.01
N ASN A 48 25.42 27.70 -30.21
CA ASN A 48 24.88 27.31 -31.51
C ASN A 48 23.65 28.15 -31.82
N PRO A 49 23.84 29.40 -32.31
CA PRO A 49 22.73 30.23 -32.74
C PRO A 49 22.02 29.52 -33.89
N ARG A 50 20.91 28.86 -33.58
CA ARG A 50 20.05 28.25 -34.59
C ARG A 50 19.46 29.38 -35.43
N PRO A 51 19.33 29.22 -36.76
CA PRO A 51 18.55 30.16 -37.55
C PRO A 51 17.19 30.29 -36.87
N GLN A 52 16.74 31.52 -36.62
CA GLN A 52 15.43 31.76 -36.05
C GLN A 52 14.39 31.19 -37.02
N VAL A 53 13.98 29.95 -36.79
CA VAL A 53 12.75 29.42 -37.36
C VAL A 53 11.66 30.18 -36.62
N VAL A 54 11.32 31.35 -37.15
CA VAL A 54 10.12 32.06 -36.75
C VAL A 54 8.97 31.23 -37.29
N LEU A 55 8.59 30.20 -36.53
CA LEU A 55 7.27 29.60 -36.63
C LEU A 55 6.30 30.73 -36.33
N LYS A 56 5.86 31.43 -37.38
CA LYS A 56 4.66 32.26 -37.36
C LYS A 56 3.48 31.32 -37.19
N SER A 57 3.34 30.79 -35.99
CA SER A 57 2.18 30.02 -35.57
C SER A 57 0.99 30.94 -35.81
N ALA A 58 0.09 30.55 -36.71
CA ALA A 58 -1.13 31.31 -36.95
C ALA A 58 -1.82 31.59 -35.61
N PRO A 59 -2.43 32.76 -35.39
CA PRO A 59 -3.08 33.11 -34.11
C PRO A 59 -4.02 32.00 -33.61
N VAL A 60 -4.66 31.28 -34.53
CA VAL A 60 -5.46 30.08 -34.29
C VAL A 60 -4.68 28.97 -33.58
N SER A 61 -3.47 28.63 -34.03
CA SER A 61 -2.65 27.59 -33.41
C SER A 61 -2.19 27.93 -31.99
N ARG A 62 -1.91 29.21 -31.70
CA ARG A 62 -1.61 29.67 -30.33
C ARG A 62 -2.85 29.58 -29.44
N ALA A 63 -4.00 30.05 -29.94
CA ALA A 63 -5.26 29.97 -29.22
C ALA A 63 -5.63 28.50 -28.91
N LEU A 64 -5.45 27.60 -29.87
CA LEU A 64 -5.67 26.16 -29.68
C LEU A 64 -4.72 25.57 -28.62
N ALA A 65 -3.43 25.92 -28.65
CA ALA A 65 -2.48 25.45 -27.65
C ALA A 65 -2.82 25.94 -26.23
N VAL A 66 -3.19 27.21 -26.08
CA VAL A 66 -3.63 27.77 -24.78
C VAL A 66 -4.92 27.10 -24.32
N ALA A 67 -5.90 26.92 -25.22
CA ALA A 67 -7.15 26.25 -24.89
C ALA A 67 -6.92 24.78 -24.45
N ALA A 68 -6.05 24.05 -25.14
CA ALA A 68 -5.67 22.70 -24.76
C ALA A 68 -4.98 22.66 -23.39
N ALA A 69 -4.05 23.57 -23.12
CA ALA A 69 -3.37 23.66 -21.83
C ALA A 69 -4.34 23.96 -20.68
N LEU A 70 -5.29 24.90 -20.90
CA LEU A 70 -6.33 25.21 -19.93
C LEU A 70 -7.26 24.01 -19.70
N ALA A 71 -7.66 23.31 -20.76
CA ALA A 71 -8.50 22.12 -20.66
C ALA A 71 -7.81 20.98 -19.88
N ILE A 72 -6.53 20.70 -20.17
CA ILE A 72 -5.74 19.71 -19.43
C ILE A 72 -5.58 20.12 -17.97
N SER A 73 -5.30 21.39 -17.70
CA SER A 73 -5.15 21.92 -16.34
C SER A 73 -6.46 21.82 -15.56
N ALA A 74 -7.58 22.18 -16.18
CA ALA A 74 -8.91 22.06 -15.58
C ALA A 74 -9.27 20.60 -15.30
N ALA A 75 -9.00 19.69 -16.24
CA ALA A 75 -9.19 18.25 -16.05
C ALA A 75 -8.30 17.70 -14.91
N TYR A 76 -7.04 18.09 -14.86
CA TYR A 76 -6.13 17.68 -13.78
C TYR A 76 -6.62 18.20 -12.42
N LEU A 77 -7.04 19.46 -12.34
CA LEU A 77 -7.60 20.03 -11.11
C LEU A 77 -8.87 19.29 -10.68
N SER A 78 -9.79 19.03 -11.61
CA SER A 78 -11.09 18.43 -11.29
C SER A 78 -11.04 16.94 -10.99
N TYR A 79 -10.14 16.18 -11.62
CA TYR A 79 -10.06 14.72 -11.46
C TYR A 79 -8.93 14.26 -10.52
N VAL A 80 -7.91 15.09 -10.27
CA VAL A 80 -6.78 14.70 -9.41
C VAL A 80 -6.72 15.56 -8.16
N LEU A 81 -6.49 16.87 -8.27
CA LEU A 81 -6.18 17.69 -7.10
C LEU A 81 -7.38 17.92 -6.17
N VAL A 82 -8.54 18.30 -6.72
CA VAL A 82 -9.73 18.59 -5.92
C VAL A 82 -10.29 17.34 -5.22
N PRO A 83 -10.47 16.19 -5.91
CA PRO A 83 -10.86 14.92 -5.29
C PRO A 83 -9.95 14.51 -4.12
N VAL A 84 -8.63 14.48 -4.36
CA VAL A 84 -7.63 14.08 -3.35
C VAL A 84 -7.63 15.06 -2.18
N GLY A 85 -7.73 16.37 -2.44
CA GLY A 85 -7.81 17.40 -1.41
C GLY A 85 -9.04 17.24 -0.51
N LYS A 86 -10.22 17.00 -1.12
CA LYS A 86 -11.46 16.73 -0.37
C LYS A 86 -11.36 15.45 0.46
N ALA A 87 -10.92 14.35 -0.13
CA ALA A 87 -10.77 13.08 0.57
C ALA A 87 -9.76 13.16 1.73
N THR A 88 -8.69 13.95 1.57
CA THR A 88 -7.70 14.22 2.62
C THR A 88 -8.33 15.01 3.77
N ALA A 89 -9.06 16.08 3.49
CA ALA A 89 -9.76 16.87 4.52
C ALA A 89 -10.78 16.00 5.27
N ARG A 90 -11.54 15.16 4.56
CA ARG A 90 -12.48 14.19 5.16
C ARG A 90 -11.78 13.22 6.09
N THR A 91 -10.62 12.71 5.69
CA THR A 91 -9.80 11.80 6.53
C THR A 91 -9.30 12.50 7.79
N GLN A 92 -8.91 13.77 7.70
CA GLN A 92 -8.51 14.56 8.87
C GLN A 92 -9.68 14.77 9.85
N TRP A 93 -10.87 15.11 9.35
CA TRP A 93 -12.06 15.22 10.20
C TRP A 93 -12.44 13.87 10.83
N ALA A 94 -12.28 12.77 10.12
CA ALA A 94 -12.46 11.44 10.69
C ALA A 94 -11.49 11.19 11.87
N ASN A 95 -10.21 11.53 11.72
CA ASN A 95 -9.23 11.42 12.82
C ASN A 95 -9.62 12.27 14.04
N GLN A 96 -10.11 13.51 13.81
CA GLN A 96 -10.59 14.36 14.89
C GLN A 96 -11.81 13.75 15.61
N ALA A 97 -12.76 13.20 14.86
CA ALA A 97 -13.92 12.51 15.41
C ALA A 97 -13.52 11.24 16.19
N ILE A 98 -12.53 10.47 15.71
CA ILE A 98 -11.98 9.31 16.44
C ILE A 98 -11.39 9.76 17.79
N ALA A 99 -10.62 10.85 17.80
CA ALA A 99 -9.97 11.36 19.01
C ALA A 99 -10.99 11.78 20.10
N THR A 100 -12.20 12.16 19.71
CA THR A 100 -13.30 12.52 20.63
C THR A 100 -14.28 11.37 20.88
N GLY A 101 -14.00 10.15 20.40
CA GLY A 101 -14.86 8.97 20.55
C GLY A 101 -16.11 8.97 19.66
N GLN A 102 -16.22 9.90 18.72
CA GLN A 102 -17.34 10.08 17.81
C GLN A 102 -17.23 9.16 16.57
N PHE A 103 -17.25 7.85 16.81
CA PHE A 103 -17.00 6.85 15.77
C PHE A 103 -17.98 6.88 14.59
N GLU A 104 -19.26 7.13 14.82
CA GLU A 104 -20.26 7.22 13.72
C GLU A 104 -19.96 8.37 12.77
N TYR A 105 -19.58 9.53 13.30
CA TYR A 105 -19.14 10.66 12.47
C TYR A 105 -17.84 10.34 11.72
N ALA A 106 -16.90 9.63 12.36
CA ALA A 106 -15.68 9.20 11.70
C ALA A 106 -15.97 8.28 10.49
N HIS A 107 -16.87 7.30 10.65
CA HIS A 107 -17.30 6.43 9.55
C HIS A 107 -17.93 7.24 8.40
N GLN A 108 -18.83 8.19 8.70
CA GLN A 108 -19.47 9.05 7.70
C GLN A 108 -18.45 9.92 6.94
N PHE A 109 -17.45 10.47 7.66
CA PHE A 109 -16.39 11.25 7.01
C PHE A 109 -15.56 10.38 6.07
N LEU A 110 -15.18 9.17 6.48
CA LEU A 110 -14.40 8.25 5.64
C LEU A 110 -15.21 7.76 4.42
N GLU A 111 -16.50 7.49 4.58
CA GLU A 111 -17.39 7.13 3.47
C GLU A 111 -17.53 8.28 2.46
N ARG A 112 -17.66 9.53 2.93
CA ARG A 112 -17.64 10.72 2.07
C ARG A 112 -16.28 10.88 1.38
N GLY A 113 -15.18 10.69 2.11
CA GLY A 113 -13.83 10.72 1.54
C GLY A 113 -13.62 9.68 0.43
N ALA A 114 -14.16 8.48 0.61
CA ALA A 114 -14.14 7.43 -0.41
C ALA A 114 -14.98 7.76 -1.66
N ARG A 115 -16.06 8.54 -1.51
CA ARG A 115 -16.85 9.05 -2.65
C ARG A 115 -16.17 10.23 -3.34
N ASP A 116 -15.54 11.11 -2.55
CA ASP A 116 -14.83 12.28 -3.05
C ASP A 116 -13.60 11.89 -3.90
N ASP A 117 -12.92 10.78 -3.56
CA ASP A 117 -11.81 10.21 -4.34
C ASP A 117 -12.06 8.71 -4.66
N PRO A 118 -12.68 8.41 -5.82
CA PRO A 118 -13.00 7.04 -6.22
C PRO A 118 -11.78 6.23 -6.67
N LEU A 119 -10.65 6.87 -6.99
CA LEU A 119 -9.43 6.20 -7.45
C LEU A 119 -8.57 5.71 -6.28
N SER A 120 -8.77 6.26 -5.08
CA SER A 120 -8.04 5.86 -3.88
C SER A 120 -8.79 4.83 -3.06
N ALA A 121 -8.08 3.77 -2.67
CA ALA A 121 -8.55 2.78 -1.69
C ALA A 121 -8.39 3.25 -0.23
N THR A 122 -7.74 4.39 0.00
CA THR A 122 -7.21 4.77 1.32
C THR A 122 -8.31 4.99 2.36
N ALA A 123 -9.35 5.75 2.00
CA ALA A 123 -10.44 6.05 2.92
C ALA A 123 -11.24 4.79 3.28
N LEU A 124 -11.49 3.89 2.32
CA LEU A 124 -12.15 2.60 2.54
C LEU A 124 -11.31 1.68 3.43
N ALA A 125 -10.02 1.51 3.12
CA ALA A 125 -9.11 0.71 3.93
C ALA A 125 -8.97 1.26 5.37
N PHE A 126 -9.03 2.58 5.52
CA PHE A 126 -9.06 3.19 6.85
C PHE A 126 -10.39 2.93 7.55
N ASN A 127 -11.52 3.05 6.87
CA ASN A 127 -12.82 2.79 7.46
C ASN A 127 -12.95 1.33 7.96
N GLY A 128 -12.49 0.36 7.15
CA GLY A 128 -12.47 -1.05 7.55
C GLY A 128 -11.58 -1.32 8.77
N ARG A 129 -10.42 -0.63 8.88
CA ARG A 129 -9.59 -0.67 10.09
C ARG A 129 -10.28 -0.06 11.30
N LEU A 130 -11.05 1.01 11.11
CA LEU A 130 -11.76 1.67 12.20
C LEU A 130 -12.85 0.76 12.77
N TYR A 131 -13.62 0.09 11.91
CA TYR A 131 -14.59 -0.92 12.35
C TYR A 131 -13.92 -2.05 13.13
N LEU A 132 -12.81 -2.61 12.62
CA LEU A 132 -12.03 -3.62 13.34
C LEU A 132 -11.51 -3.13 14.69
N HIS A 133 -11.06 -1.88 14.77
CA HIS A 133 -10.60 -1.30 16.02
C HIS A 133 -11.74 -1.23 17.04
N ARG A 134 -12.95 -0.83 16.62
CA ARG A 134 -14.13 -0.78 17.49
C ARG A 134 -14.53 -2.16 18.02
N VAL A 135 -14.43 -3.21 17.20
CA VAL A 135 -14.66 -4.59 17.66
C VAL A 135 -13.74 -4.95 18.81
N GLY A 136 -12.49 -4.45 18.83
CA GLY A 136 -11.55 -4.67 19.93
C GLY A 136 -11.82 -3.83 21.19
N LEU A 137 -12.63 -2.78 21.10
CA LEU A 137 -12.99 -1.92 22.25
C LEU A 137 -14.26 -2.38 22.97
N ILE A 138 -15.11 -3.15 22.29
CA ILE A 138 -16.38 -3.63 22.84
C ILE A 138 -16.18 -5.08 23.33
N PRO A 139 -16.61 -5.44 24.55
CA PRO A 139 -16.42 -6.79 25.08
C PRO A 139 -17.08 -7.89 24.24
N GLU A 140 -18.23 -7.56 23.65
CA GLU A 140 -18.98 -8.46 22.78
C GLU A 140 -18.53 -8.30 21.33
N LYS A 141 -18.16 -9.41 20.70
CA LYS A 141 -17.84 -9.42 19.27
C LYS A 141 -19.09 -9.06 18.47
N ASN A 142 -19.12 -7.84 17.96
CA ASN A 142 -20.26 -7.33 17.19
C ASN A 142 -20.15 -7.75 15.72
N ARG A 143 -21.04 -8.65 15.29
CA ARG A 143 -21.10 -9.18 13.93
C ARG A 143 -21.34 -8.08 12.88
N GLU A 144 -22.17 -7.08 13.17
CA GLU A 144 -22.47 -6.00 12.23
C GLU A 144 -21.24 -5.16 11.94
N LEU A 145 -20.45 -4.84 12.98
CA LEU A 145 -19.18 -4.13 12.81
C LEU A 145 -18.16 -4.95 12.00
N LEU A 146 -18.13 -6.28 12.18
CA LEU A 146 -17.29 -7.15 11.38
C LEU A 146 -17.72 -7.18 9.91
N LEU A 147 -19.01 -7.26 9.62
CA LEU A 147 -19.53 -7.21 8.24
C LEU A 147 -19.22 -5.85 7.59
N ALA A 148 -19.45 -4.74 8.30
CA ALA A 148 -19.10 -3.41 7.81
C ALA A 148 -17.58 -3.26 7.55
N ALA A 149 -16.74 -3.89 8.39
CA ALA A 149 -15.30 -3.95 8.14
C ALA A 149 -14.97 -4.74 6.87
N ALA A 150 -15.62 -5.89 6.66
CA ALA A 150 -15.44 -6.72 5.48
C ALA A 150 -15.79 -5.95 4.20
N ASP A 151 -16.95 -5.30 4.17
CA ASP A 151 -17.43 -4.53 3.02
C ASP A 151 -16.46 -3.39 2.66
N CYS A 152 -15.99 -2.64 3.67
CA CYS A 152 -15.02 -1.58 3.46
C CYS A 152 -13.68 -2.11 2.90
N LEU A 153 -13.20 -3.25 3.41
CA LEU A 153 -11.93 -3.83 2.97
C LEU A 153 -12.04 -4.48 1.59
N GLN A 154 -13.18 -5.10 1.27
CA GLN A 154 -13.46 -5.64 -0.06
C GLN A 154 -13.51 -4.52 -1.10
N ALA A 155 -14.24 -3.43 -0.83
CA ALA A 155 -14.26 -2.26 -1.70
C ALA A 155 -12.87 -1.61 -1.83
N ALA A 156 -12.05 -1.63 -0.76
CA ALA A 156 -10.67 -1.16 -0.83
C ALA A 156 -9.77 -2.06 -1.71
N ILE A 157 -9.99 -3.37 -1.70
CA ILE A 157 -9.32 -4.35 -2.56
C ILE A 157 -9.73 -4.16 -4.01
N GLU A 158 -11.00 -3.93 -4.29
CA GLU A 158 -11.50 -3.65 -5.64
C GLU A 158 -10.83 -2.42 -6.25
N ARG A 159 -10.61 -1.36 -5.46
CA ARG A 159 -9.88 -0.16 -5.90
C ARG A 159 -8.38 -0.35 -5.99
N ASN A 160 -7.79 -1.12 -5.09
CA ASN A 160 -6.36 -1.40 -5.10
C ASN A 160 -6.08 -2.86 -4.73
N GLY A 161 -6.12 -3.70 -5.76
CA GLY A 161 -5.85 -5.12 -5.64
C GLY A 161 -4.38 -5.47 -5.36
N GLN A 162 -3.46 -4.50 -5.29
CA GLN A 162 -2.04 -4.75 -4.99
C GLN A 162 -1.70 -4.57 -3.51
N ALA A 163 -2.57 -3.92 -2.74
CA ALA A 163 -2.34 -3.64 -1.33
C ALA A 163 -2.59 -4.90 -0.46
N PHE A 164 -1.59 -5.78 -0.34
CA PHE A 164 -1.68 -7.03 0.45
C PHE A 164 -2.21 -6.82 1.88
N LYS A 165 -1.96 -5.65 2.49
CA LYS A 165 -2.43 -5.30 3.84
C LYS A 165 -3.96 -5.26 3.96
N ASN A 166 -4.68 -5.02 2.86
CA ASN A 166 -6.14 -5.04 2.85
C ASN A 166 -6.64 -6.50 2.89
N PHE A 167 -6.02 -7.38 2.09
CA PHE A 167 -6.26 -8.82 2.15
C PHE A 167 -5.94 -9.39 3.54
N GLU A 168 -4.77 -9.05 4.10
CA GLU A 168 -4.36 -9.50 5.44
C GLU A 168 -5.39 -9.14 6.53
N ARG A 169 -6.03 -7.97 6.41
CA ARG A 169 -7.07 -7.52 7.35
C ARG A 169 -8.41 -8.17 7.06
N LEU A 170 -8.77 -8.36 5.80
CA LEU A 170 -10.00 -9.04 5.44
C LEU A 170 -9.97 -10.51 5.88
N THR A 171 -8.83 -11.19 5.76
CA THR A 171 -8.59 -12.50 6.39
C THR A 171 -8.87 -12.48 7.89
N GLN A 172 -8.40 -11.45 8.60
CA GLN A 172 -8.68 -11.30 10.04
C GLN A 172 -10.17 -11.12 10.31
N VAL A 173 -10.88 -10.31 9.52
CA VAL A 173 -12.33 -10.11 9.64
C VAL A 173 -13.07 -11.43 9.43
N TYR A 174 -12.76 -12.18 8.36
CA TYR A 174 -13.40 -13.46 8.09
C TYR A 174 -13.09 -14.51 9.15
N GLY A 175 -11.87 -14.55 9.70
CA GLY A 175 -11.55 -15.40 10.85
C GLY A 175 -12.38 -15.06 12.09
N LEU A 176 -12.56 -13.77 12.39
CA LEU A 176 -13.42 -13.34 13.51
C LEU A 176 -14.89 -13.65 13.25
N LEU A 177 -15.38 -13.49 12.02
CA LEU A 177 -16.74 -13.86 11.64
C LEU A 177 -16.96 -15.37 11.82
N ALA A 178 -16.01 -16.20 11.38
CA ALA A 178 -16.03 -17.65 11.59
C ALA A 178 -16.14 -18.03 13.08
N GLU A 179 -15.38 -17.37 13.95
CA GLU A 179 -15.43 -17.60 15.41
C GLU A 179 -16.78 -17.24 16.06
N THR A 180 -17.52 -16.29 15.48
CA THR A 180 -18.81 -15.81 15.99
C THR A 180 -20.03 -16.41 15.30
N SER A 181 -19.83 -17.29 14.33
CA SER A 181 -20.91 -17.80 13.47
C SER A 181 -21.40 -19.18 13.90
N THR A 182 -22.55 -19.57 13.37
CA THR A 182 -23.04 -20.95 13.48
C THR A 182 -22.06 -21.94 12.84
N PRO A 183 -22.08 -23.24 13.20
CA PRO A 183 -21.17 -24.23 12.60
C PRO A 183 -21.23 -24.29 11.07
N GLN A 184 -22.43 -24.08 10.49
CA GLN A 184 -22.61 -24.08 9.04
C GLN A 184 -21.92 -22.88 8.38
N GLU A 185 -22.18 -21.67 8.88
CA GLU A 185 -21.57 -20.44 8.36
C GLU A 185 -20.06 -20.36 8.64
N LYS A 186 -19.59 -20.98 9.72
CA LYS A 186 -18.17 -21.00 10.09
C LYS A 186 -17.32 -21.56 8.96
N ILE A 187 -17.78 -22.63 8.29
CA ILE A 187 -17.06 -23.25 7.17
C ILE A 187 -16.94 -22.24 6.02
N ASP A 188 -18.01 -21.53 5.67
CA ASP A 188 -18.01 -20.55 4.59
C ASP A 188 -17.06 -19.38 4.89
N TRP A 189 -17.07 -18.87 6.13
CA TRP A 189 -16.16 -17.81 6.55
C TRP A 189 -14.70 -18.26 6.57
N LEU A 190 -14.42 -19.49 7.00
CA LEU A 190 -13.07 -20.05 6.95
C LEU A 190 -12.57 -20.22 5.51
N ASN A 191 -13.42 -20.67 4.59
CA ASN A 191 -13.08 -20.76 3.16
C ASN A 191 -12.76 -19.37 2.58
N LYS A 192 -13.57 -18.34 2.90
CA LYS A 192 -13.28 -16.96 2.49
C LYS A 192 -11.97 -16.45 3.10
N ALA A 193 -11.72 -16.73 4.38
CA ALA A 193 -10.49 -16.35 5.06
C ALA A 193 -9.27 -17.02 4.42
N LEU A 194 -9.38 -18.29 4.03
CA LEU A 194 -8.33 -19.08 3.40
C LEU A 194 -7.98 -18.50 2.02
N ASP A 195 -8.96 -18.30 1.15
CA ASP A 195 -8.78 -17.69 -0.18
C ASP A 195 -8.13 -16.30 -0.07
N THR A 196 -8.67 -15.44 0.80
CA THR A 196 -8.14 -14.08 1.01
C THR A 196 -6.72 -14.11 1.57
N ALA A 197 -6.39 -15.08 2.45
CA ALA A 197 -5.06 -15.22 3.02
C ALA A 197 -4.03 -15.68 1.97
N SER A 198 -4.42 -16.61 1.09
CA SER A 198 -3.61 -17.03 -0.05
C SER A 198 -3.32 -15.85 -0.98
N GLN A 199 -4.34 -15.06 -1.30
CA GLN A 199 -4.19 -13.83 -2.09
C GLN A 199 -3.25 -12.81 -1.43
N ALA A 200 -3.25 -12.69 -0.10
CA ALA A 200 -2.31 -11.85 0.62
C ALA A 200 -0.86 -12.36 0.48
N VAL A 201 -0.66 -13.68 0.58
CA VAL A 201 0.65 -14.33 0.43
C VAL A 201 1.18 -14.18 -0.99
N GLU A 202 0.36 -14.38 -2.01
CA GLU A 202 0.75 -14.20 -3.43
C GLU A 202 1.35 -12.81 -3.70
N ARG A 203 0.78 -11.77 -3.07
CA ARG A 203 1.21 -10.37 -3.23
C ARG A 203 2.45 -10.04 -2.42
N TYR A 204 2.70 -10.75 -1.33
CA TYR A 204 3.85 -10.49 -0.46
C TYR A 204 4.44 -11.77 0.15
N PRO A 205 5.04 -12.65 -0.69
CA PRO A 205 5.44 -14.00 -0.30
C PRO A 205 6.62 -14.04 0.69
N GLY A 206 7.41 -12.98 0.78
CA GLY A 206 8.51 -12.86 1.74
C GLY A 206 8.08 -12.57 3.18
N CYS A 207 6.78 -12.64 3.50
CA CYS A 207 6.26 -12.26 4.81
C CYS A 207 5.87 -13.48 5.65
N GLY A 208 6.75 -13.90 6.56
CA GLY A 208 6.49 -15.03 7.47
C GLY A 208 5.20 -14.87 8.28
N ARG A 209 4.80 -13.63 8.61
CA ARG A 209 3.52 -13.34 9.29
C ARG A 209 2.30 -13.72 8.46
N LEU A 210 2.33 -13.52 7.13
CA LEU A 210 1.23 -13.89 6.25
C LEU A 210 1.13 -15.40 6.10
N HIS A 211 2.27 -16.08 5.92
CA HIS A 211 2.33 -17.55 5.92
C HIS A 211 1.80 -18.13 7.23
N PHE A 212 2.22 -17.60 8.38
CA PHE A 212 1.71 -18.04 9.68
C PHE A 212 0.20 -17.85 9.83
N LYS A 213 -0.35 -16.72 9.36
CA LYS A 213 -1.79 -16.47 9.38
C LYS A 213 -2.56 -17.44 8.48
N LEU A 214 -2.07 -17.67 7.26
CA LEU A 214 -2.67 -18.63 6.32
C LEU A 214 -2.65 -20.03 6.90
N ALA A 215 -1.53 -20.46 7.51
CA ALA A 215 -1.43 -21.76 8.16
C ALA A 215 -2.45 -21.95 9.28
N ARG A 216 -2.65 -20.93 10.12
CA ARG A 216 -3.66 -20.97 11.19
C ARG A 216 -5.09 -21.08 10.67
N ILE A 217 -5.42 -20.36 9.60
CA ILE A 217 -6.75 -20.43 8.97
C ILE A 217 -6.94 -21.80 8.30
N ALA A 218 -5.92 -22.32 7.64
CA ALA A 218 -5.92 -23.65 7.04
C ALA A 218 -6.13 -24.74 8.09
N GLU A 219 -5.46 -24.65 9.24
CA GLU A 219 -5.65 -25.55 10.38
C GLU A 219 -7.10 -25.49 10.90
N GLN A 220 -7.66 -24.30 11.07
CA GLN A 220 -9.06 -24.13 11.48
C GLN A 220 -10.08 -24.66 10.46
N ALA A 221 -9.70 -24.69 9.18
CA ALA A 221 -10.50 -25.18 8.06
C ALA A 221 -10.25 -26.66 7.73
N ASP A 222 -9.56 -27.41 8.60
CA ASP A 222 -9.17 -28.81 8.41
C ASP A 222 -8.38 -29.06 7.11
N LYS A 223 -7.61 -28.07 6.65
CA LYS A 223 -6.70 -28.15 5.51
C LYS A 223 -5.27 -28.40 5.99
N THR A 224 -5.04 -29.57 6.59
CA THR A 224 -3.79 -29.93 7.26
C THR A 224 -2.55 -29.77 6.38
N ASP A 225 -2.59 -30.23 5.13
CA ASP A 225 -1.44 -30.14 4.21
C ASP A 225 -1.03 -28.68 3.95
N VAL A 226 -2.03 -27.81 3.72
CA VAL A 226 -1.83 -26.36 3.52
C VAL A 226 -1.29 -25.72 4.81
N ALA A 227 -1.79 -26.14 5.97
CA ALA A 227 -1.29 -25.65 7.25
C ALA A 227 0.19 -26.00 7.45
N ILE A 228 0.58 -27.25 7.18
CA ILE A 228 1.98 -27.73 7.27
C ILE A 228 2.88 -26.91 6.34
N GLU A 229 2.49 -26.76 5.07
CA GLU A 229 3.26 -26.01 4.07
C GLU A 229 3.55 -24.58 4.55
N HIS A 230 2.51 -23.86 4.98
CA HIS A 230 2.64 -22.46 5.34
C HIS A 230 3.25 -22.24 6.74
N TYR A 231 3.10 -23.16 7.70
CA TYR A 231 3.87 -23.11 8.95
C TYR A 231 5.36 -23.30 8.67
N ASN A 232 5.71 -24.30 7.86
CA ASN A 232 7.10 -24.52 7.45
C ASN A 232 7.66 -23.26 6.76
N LYS A 233 6.90 -22.66 5.84
CA LYS A 233 7.36 -21.45 5.14
C LYS A 233 7.55 -20.24 6.06
N ALA A 234 6.68 -20.08 7.07
CA ALA A 234 6.84 -19.03 8.07
C ALA A 234 8.13 -19.20 8.90
N ILE A 235 8.47 -20.45 9.25
CA ILE A 235 9.71 -20.80 9.95
C ILE A 235 10.93 -20.54 9.07
N GLU A 236 10.93 -21.01 7.82
CA GLU A 236 12.03 -20.79 6.86
C GLU A 236 12.36 -19.30 6.69
N ILE A 237 11.34 -18.45 6.52
CA ILE A 237 11.53 -16.99 6.35
C ILE A 237 12.14 -16.38 7.62
N GLU A 238 11.68 -16.81 8.79
CA GLU A 238 12.19 -16.32 10.07
C GLU A 238 13.63 -16.81 10.31
N ASP A 239 13.94 -18.08 10.02
CA ASP A 239 15.28 -18.66 10.14
C ASP A 239 16.29 -17.92 9.26
N ALA A 240 15.95 -17.71 7.98
CA ALA A 240 16.79 -16.96 7.06
C ALA A 240 17.08 -15.53 7.57
N TYR A 241 16.07 -14.87 8.14
CA TYR A 241 16.25 -13.56 8.76
C TYR A 241 17.15 -13.63 10.00
N ARG A 242 16.96 -14.62 10.89
CA ARG A 242 17.78 -14.78 12.10
C ARG A 242 19.25 -15.03 11.75
N ASP A 243 19.51 -15.84 10.73
CA ASP A 243 20.86 -16.11 10.25
C ASP A 243 21.52 -14.84 9.70
N GLN A 244 20.80 -14.08 8.87
CA GLN A 244 21.28 -12.78 8.37
C GLN A 244 21.51 -11.80 9.53
N PHE A 245 20.62 -11.74 10.52
CA PHE A 245 20.75 -10.86 11.67
C PHE A 245 22.03 -11.13 12.46
N ARG A 246 22.35 -12.41 12.71
CA ARG A 246 23.59 -12.81 13.41
C ARG A 246 24.85 -12.45 12.62
N GLN A 247 24.79 -12.49 11.29
CA GLN A 247 25.92 -12.08 10.45
C GLN A 247 26.14 -10.56 10.49
N ILE A 248 25.07 -9.77 10.45
CA ILE A 248 25.16 -8.30 10.45
C ILE A 248 25.47 -7.75 11.85
N TYR A 249 24.98 -8.40 12.91
CA TYR A 249 25.12 -7.95 14.30
C TYR A 249 25.72 -9.07 15.20
N PRO A 250 26.97 -9.50 14.96
CA PRO A 250 27.58 -10.63 15.68
C PRO A 250 27.76 -10.38 17.18
N GLU A 251 27.81 -9.11 17.61
CA GLU A 251 27.90 -8.72 19.01
C GLU A 251 26.57 -8.87 19.78
N ARG A 252 25.43 -8.95 19.07
CA ARG A 252 24.12 -9.12 19.69
C ARG A 252 23.89 -10.59 20.03
N LYS A 253 23.81 -10.87 21.34
CA LYS A 253 23.52 -12.22 21.85
C LYS A 253 22.09 -12.68 21.52
N GLU A 254 21.15 -11.76 21.51
CA GLU A 254 19.74 -12.04 21.25
C GLU A 254 19.34 -11.58 19.85
N VAL A 255 18.62 -12.45 19.16
CA VAL A 255 18.08 -12.15 17.83
C VAL A 255 16.70 -11.53 17.99
N VAL A 256 16.49 -10.37 17.37
CA VAL A 256 15.15 -9.79 17.25
C VAL A 256 14.35 -10.68 16.30
N SER A 257 13.14 -11.08 16.67
CA SER A 257 12.27 -11.87 15.78
C SER A 257 11.34 -10.98 14.97
N ARG A 258 11.24 -11.19 13.65
CA ARG A 258 10.33 -10.43 12.78
C ARG A 258 8.92 -11.00 12.76
N LEU A 259 8.80 -12.32 12.88
CA LEU A 259 7.53 -13.00 13.11
C LEU A 259 7.00 -12.77 14.54
N GLY A 260 7.92 -12.60 15.50
CA GLY A 260 7.67 -12.60 16.94
C GLY A 260 7.98 -13.96 17.53
N GLU A 261 8.73 -13.99 18.64
CA GLU A 261 9.27 -15.23 19.23
C GLU A 261 8.17 -16.25 19.57
N GLU A 262 7.06 -15.78 20.16
CA GLU A 262 5.91 -16.63 20.47
C GLU A 262 5.31 -17.30 19.24
N LYS A 263 5.13 -16.55 18.14
CA LYS A 263 4.54 -17.07 16.90
C LYS A 263 5.48 -18.03 16.19
N TYR A 264 6.78 -17.75 16.24
CA TYR A 264 7.80 -18.62 15.68
C TYR A 264 7.84 -19.98 16.40
N ASN A 265 7.86 -19.98 17.73
CA ASN A 265 7.82 -21.22 18.51
C ASN A 265 6.49 -21.96 18.33
N LEU A 266 5.37 -21.24 18.32
CA LEU A 266 4.06 -21.83 18.02
C LEU A 266 4.02 -22.47 16.62
N ALA A 267 4.61 -21.85 15.60
CA ALA A 267 4.69 -22.43 14.27
C ALA A 267 5.46 -23.76 14.27
N LYS A 268 6.58 -23.84 14.99
CA LYS A 268 7.36 -25.08 15.14
C LYS A 268 6.58 -26.18 15.86
N ASP A 269 5.91 -25.82 16.95
CA ASP A 269 5.11 -26.77 17.71
C ASP A 269 3.94 -27.31 16.89
N LYS A 270 3.26 -26.43 16.14
CA LYS A 270 2.18 -26.82 15.23
C LYS A 270 2.67 -27.69 14.09
N LEU A 271 3.78 -27.35 13.45
CA LEU A 271 4.38 -28.18 12.41
C LEU A 271 4.69 -29.58 12.94
N LYS A 272 5.34 -29.69 14.11
CA LYS A 272 5.66 -30.98 14.74
C LYS A 272 4.42 -31.78 15.13
N ALA A 273 3.33 -31.11 15.51
CA ALA A 273 2.08 -31.78 15.87
C ALA A 273 1.33 -32.30 14.65
N LEU A 274 1.32 -31.53 13.56
CA LEU A 274 0.57 -31.85 12.33
C LEU A 274 1.32 -32.83 11.41
N SER A 275 2.65 -32.92 11.50
CA SER A 275 3.47 -33.84 10.70
C SER A 275 3.67 -35.23 11.33
N LYS A 276 2.88 -35.59 12.36
CA LYS A 276 2.88 -36.91 13.00
C LYS A 276 1.72 -37.75 12.49
#